data_AF-A0A3G1A9E5-F1
#
_entry.id   AF-A0A3G1A9E5-F1
#
_cell.length_a   1.000
_cell.length_b   1.000
_cell.length_c   1.000
_cell.angle_alpha   90.00
_cell.angle_beta   90.00
_cell.angle_gamma   90.00
#
_symmetry.space_group_name_H-M   'P 1'
#
loop_
_entity.id
_entity.type
_entity.pdbx_description
1 polymer ?
#
loop_
_entity_poly.entity_id
_entity_poly.type
_entity_poly.pdbx_seq_one_letter_code
_entity_poly.pdbx_strand_id
1 'polypeptide(L)'
;MVKVETILTKERREALEKFLDMLVKMNELGLLDTIRDLLDPEFIGRLSELLMTPGTLKLLDHIDDLLDLAGSIDVEAIKGNMPVIKAALEALSREPKPVGITGLMRAMSDPDVQKGLGLMVELLKAIGKTKTK
;
A
#
# COMPACT_ATOMS: atom_id res chain seq x y z
N MET A 1 20.90 -5.92 53.16
CA MET A 1 19.83 -6.52 52.34
C MET A 1 18.58 -5.70 52.54
N VAL A 2 18.13 -4.96 51.52
CA VAL A 2 16.82 -4.28 51.56
C VAL A 2 15.78 -5.39 51.60
N LYS A 3 14.97 -5.45 52.66
CA LYS A 3 13.91 -6.46 52.76
C LYS A 3 12.90 -6.21 51.65
N VAL A 4 12.53 -7.25 50.91
CA VAL A 4 11.51 -7.21 49.85
C VAL A 4 10.19 -6.61 50.37
N GLU A 5 9.93 -6.77 51.67
CA GLU A 5 8.78 -6.21 52.40
C GLU A 5 8.75 -4.67 52.47
N THR A 6 9.89 -3.98 52.40
CA THR A 6 9.94 -2.51 52.39
C THR A 6 9.68 -1.91 51.01
N ILE A 7 9.79 -2.70 49.93
CA ILE A 7 9.59 -2.25 48.53
C ILE A 7 8.15 -2.53 48.05
N LEU A 8 7.50 -3.57 48.60
CA LEU A 8 6.13 -3.98 48.29
C LEU A 8 5.13 -3.41 49.31
N THR A 9 4.85 -2.11 49.23
CA THR A 9 3.65 -1.56 49.88
C THR A 9 2.39 -2.24 49.32
N LYS A 10 1.28 -2.20 50.06
CA LYS A 10 0.03 -2.85 49.66
C LYS A 10 -0.43 -2.40 48.25
N GLU A 11 -0.29 -1.11 47.96
CA GLU A 11 -0.66 -0.50 46.68
C GLU A 11 0.24 -0.98 45.54
N ARG A 12 1.55 -1.12 45.79
CA ARG A 12 2.50 -1.65 44.81
C ARG A 12 2.26 -3.12 44.51
N ARG A 13 1.86 -3.89 45.51
CA ARG A 13 1.48 -5.30 45.35
C ARG A 13 0.22 -5.44 44.50
N GLU A 14 -0.82 -4.64 44.76
CA GLU A 14 -2.05 -4.64 43.97
C GLU A 14 -1.82 -4.21 42.51
N ALA A 15 -0.98 -3.19 42.27
CA ALA A 15 -0.62 -2.77 40.92
C ALA A 15 0.16 -3.85 40.16
N LEU A 16 1.06 -4.57 40.84
CA LEU A 16 1.81 -5.68 40.25
C LEU A 16 0.88 -6.86 39.91
N GLU A 17 -0.06 -7.21 40.79
CA GLU A 17 -1.07 -8.24 40.54
C GLU A 17 -1.91 -7.90 39.30
N LYS A 18 -2.42 -6.66 39.18
CA LYS A 18 -3.17 -6.21 38.00
C LYS A 18 -2.34 -6.26 36.71
N PHE A 19 -1.07 -5.91 36.77
CA PHE A 19 -0.17 -5.98 35.62
C PHE A 19 0.08 -7.43 35.20
N LEU A 20 0.31 -8.33 36.16
CA LEU A 20 0.46 -9.76 35.89
C LEU A 20 -0.83 -10.36 35.31
N ASP A 21 -2.00 -10.00 35.83
CA ASP A 21 -3.29 -10.42 35.28
C ASP A 21 -3.49 -9.93 33.84
N MET A 22 -3.06 -8.70 33.53
CA MET A 22 -3.07 -8.19 32.17
C MET A 22 -2.17 -9.02 31.24
N LEU A 23 -0.95 -9.34 31.68
CA LEU A 23 -0.05 -10.20 30.90
C LEU A 23 -0.63 -11.60 30.69
N VAL A 24 -1.27 -12.18 31.71
CA VAL A 24 -1.95 -13.47 31.60
C VAL A 24 -3.09 -13.38 30.57
N LYS A 25 -3.94 -12.35 30.62
CA LYS A 25 -5.00 -12.15 29.63
C LYS A 25 -4.44 -11.95 28.21
N MET A 26 -3.36 -11.20 28.06
CA MET A 26 -2.69 -11.04 26.76
C MET A 26 -2.13 -12.38 26.26
N ASN A 27 -1.64 -13.24 27.14
CA ASN A 27 -1.19 -14.58 26.81
C ASN A 27 -2.36 -15.48 26.38
N GLU A 28 -3.46 -15.47 27.14
CA GLU A 28 -4.68 -16.22 26.82
C GLU A 28 -5.31 -15.81 25.48
N LEU A 29 -5.22 -14.53 25.13
CA LEU A 29 -5.65 -13.99 23.84
C LEU A 29 -4.65 -14.25 22.70
N GLY A 30 -3.50 -14.89 22.97
CA GLY A 30 -2.44 -15.12 21.98
C GLY A 30 -1.71 -13.86 21.53
N LEU A 31 -1.91 -12.72 22.20
CA LEU A 31 -1.26 -11.46 21.86
C LEU A 31 0.23 -11.48 22.19
N LEU A 32 0.63 -12.16 23.28
CA LEU A 32 2.06 -12.31 23.60
C LEU A 32 2.79 -13.15 22.56
N ASP A 33 2.17 -14.23 22.06
CA ASP A 33 2.73 -15.02 20.96
C ASP A 33 2.80 -14.20 19.67
N THR A 34 1.75 -13.42 19.36
CA THR A 34 1.75 -12.51 18.20
C THR A 34 2.87 -11.47 18.28
N ILE A 35 3.07 -10.84 19.45
CA ILE A 35 4.18 -9.89 19.66
C ILE A 35 5.52 -10.61 19.53
N ARG A 36 5.66 -11.81 20.09
CA ARG A 36 6.89 -12.61 19.98
C ARG A 36 7.21 -12.93 18.52
N ASP A 37 6.22 -13.38 17.75
CA ASP A 37 6.38 -13.73 16.35
C ASP A 37 6.65 -12.47 15.48
N LEU A 38 6.12 -11.31 15.87
CA LEU A 38 6.45 -10.03 15.23
C LEU A 38 7.88 -9.56 15.58
N LEU A 39 8.37 -9.90 16.76
CA LEU A 39 9.74 -9.64 17.21
C LEU A 39 10.73 -10.71 16.77
N ASP A 40 10.27 -11.72 16.02
CA ASP A 40 11.13 -12.74 15.46
C ASP A 40 12.24 -12.10 14.61
N PRO A 41 13.53 -12.41 14.87
CA PRO A 41 14.64 -11.78 14.16
C PRO A 41 14.59 -11.95 12.64
N GLU A 42 14.05 -13.07 12.14
CA GLU A 42 13.91 -13.26 10.70
C GLU A 42 12.81 -12.37 10.13
N PHE A 43 11.68 -12.25 10.83
CA PHE A 43 10.61 -11.35 10.43
C PHE A 43 11.05 -9.88 10.47
N ILE A 44 11.71 -9.46 11.54
CA ILE A 44 12.31 -8.11 11.64
C ILE A 44 13.35 -7.89 10.55
N GLY A 45 14.20 -8.88 10.26
CA GLY A 45 15.17 -8.83 9.16
C GLY A 45 14.49 -8.61 7.81
N ARG A 46 13.47 -9.42 7.47
CA ARG A 46 12.69 -9.29 6.24
C ARG A 46 11.97 -7.94 6.14
N LEU A 47 11.37 -7.46 7.23
CA LEU A 47 10.74 -6.14 7.26
C LEU A 47 11.75 -5.02 7.06
N SER A 48 12.91 -5.11 7.72
CA SER A 48 14.00 -4.13 7.56
C SER A 48 14.49 -4.09 6.12
N GLU A 49 14.72 -5.25 5.49
CA GLU A 49 15.10 -5.33 4.08
C GLU A 49 14.04 -4.72 3.16
N LEU A 50 12.77 -5.03 3.40
CA LEU A 50 11.65 -4.48 2.65
C LEU A 50 11.61 -2.95 2.79
N LEU A 51 11.65 -2.42 4.02
CA LEU A 51 11.51 -1.00 4.31
C LEU A 51 12.70 -0.17 3.81
N MET A 52 13.91 -0.73 3.81
CA MET A 52 15.13 -0.03 3.38
C MET A 52 15.27 0.09 1.86
N THR A 53 14.36 -0.47 1.06
CA THR A 53 14.44 -0.28 -0.40
C THR A 53 14.07 1.17 -0.78
N PRO A 54 14.71 1.77 -1.79
CA PRO A 54 14.32 3.10 -2.27
C PRO A 54 12.84 3.18 -2.70
N GLY A 55 12.29 2.08 -3.19
CA GLY A 55 10.89 2.00 -3.62
C GLY A 55 9.91 2.10 -2.44
N THR A 56 10.17 1.39 -1.34
CA THR A 56 9.33 1.48 -0.13
C THR A 56 9.46 2.79 0.60
N LEU A 57 10.66 3.39 0.66
CA LEU A 57 10.83 4.71 1.26
C LEU A 57 9.99 5.76 0.51
N LYS A 58 10.06 5.76 -0.82
CA LYS A 58 9.23 6.62 -1.66
C LYS A 58 7.73 6.33 -1.50
N LEU A 59 7.35 5.08 -1.28
CA LEU A 59 5.97 4.69 -1.02
C LEU A 59 5.48 5.24 0.33
N LEU A 60 6.35 5.18 1.35
CA LEU A 60 6.06 5.66 2.69
C LEU A 60 5.89 7.19 2.73
N ASP A 61 6.68 7.92 1.95
CA ASP A 61 6.56 9.37 1.77
C ASP A 61 5.20 9.81 1.21
N HIS A 62 4.47 8.88 0.56
CA HIS A 62 3.17 9.12 -0.08
C HIS A 62 2.10 8.13 0.40
N ILE A 63 2.25 7.58 1.61
CA ILE A 63 1.38 6.49 2.07
C ILE A 63 -0.08 6.92 2.20
N ASP A 64 -0.33 8.16 2.61
CA ASP A 64 -1.69 8.70 2.75
C ASP A 64 -2.40 8.77 1.39
N ASP A 65 -1.72 9.31 0.37
CA ASP A 65 -2.23 9.37 -1.01
C ASP A 65 -2.55 7.96 -1.55
N LEU A 66 -1.73 6.97 -1.19
CA LEU A 66 -1.90 5.59 -1.60
C LEU A 66 -3.05 4.88 -0.87
N LEU A 67 -3.26 5.19 0.41
CA LEU A 67 -4.37 4.65 1.19
C LEU A 67 -5.71 5.21 0.69
N ASP A 68 -5.76 6.51 0.35
CA ASP A 68 -6.93 7.14 -0.26
C ASP A 68 -7.22 6.55 -1.64
N LEU A 69 -6.16 6.34 -2.44
CA LEU A 69 -6.27 5.69 -3.74
C LEU A 69 -6.75 4.24 -3.58
N ALA A 70 -6.16 3.45 -2.69
CA ALA A 70 -6.56 2.06 -2.44
C ALA A 70 -8.01 1.94 -1.95
N GLY A 71 -8.50 2.89 -1.15
CA GLY A 71 -9.88 2.94 -0.68
C GLY A 71 -10.90 3.30 -1.76
N SER A 72 -10.45 3.90 -2.88
CA SER A 72 -11.32 4.35 -3.98
C SER A 72 -11.32 3.43 -5.19
N ILE A 73 -10.46 2.40 -5.23
CA ILE A 73 -10.29 1.55 -6.39
C ILE A 73 -10.83 0.13 -6.17
N ASP A 74 -11.53 -0.36 -7.18
CA ASP A 74 -11.75 -1.79 -7.39
C ASP A 74 -10.41 -2.50 -7.76
N VAL A 75 -9.89 -3.28 -6.80
CA VAL A 75 -8.63 -4.03 -6.90
C VAL A 75 -8.67 -5.05 -8.06
N GLU A 76 -9.83 -5.61 -8.38
CA GLU A 76 -10.00 -6.61 -9.43
C GLU A 76 -9.94 -5.95 -10.81
N ALA A 77 -10.57 -4.77 -10.94
CA ALA A 77 -10.45 -3.94 -12.13
C ALA A 77 -9.00 -3.51 -12.40
N ILE A 78 -8.23 -3.18 -11.36
CA ILE A 78 -6.81 -2.85 -11.52
C ILE A 78 -5.98 -4.06 -11.93
N LYS A 79 -6.16 -5.22 -11.31
CA LYS A 79 -5.36 -6.41 -11.63
C LYS A 79 -5.48 -6.79 -13.11
N GLY A 80 -6.69 -6.75 -13.66
CA GLY A 80 -6.94 -7.04 -15.08
C GLY A 80 -6.31 -6.02 -16.04
N ASN A 81 -6.10 -4.77 -15.59
CA ASN A 81 -5.62 -3.67 -16.43
C ASN A 81 -4.20 -3.17 -16.06
N MET A 82 -3.51 -3.84 -15.13
CA MET A 82 -2.19 -3.44 -14.64
C MET A 82 -1.15 -3.21 -15.75
N PRO A 83 -1.06 -4.04 -16.82
CA PRO A 83 -0.13 -3.79 -17.92
C PRO A 83 -0.41 -2.46 -18.65
N VAL A 84 -1.68 -2.10 -18.83
CA VAL A 84 -2.10 -0.86 -19.47
C VAL A 84 -1.77 0.34 -18.59
N ILE A 85 -2.06 0.25 -17.30
CA ILE A 85 -1.73 1.29 -16.31
C ILE A 85 -0.22 1.54 -16.30
N LYS A 86 0.59 0.49 -16.23
CA LYS A 86 2.05 0.60 -16.27
C LYS A 86 2.54 1.27 -17.56
N ALA A 87 2.04 0.84 -18.71
CA ALA A 87 2.41 1.43 -20.00
C ALA A 87 2.03 2.92 -20.09
N ALA A 88 0.86 3.29 -19.56
CA ALA A 88 0.42 4.69 -19.51
C ALA A 88 1.31 5.55 -18.61
N LEU A 89 1.64 5.08 -17.41
CA LEU A 89 2.54 5.78 -16.48
C LEU A 89 3.95 5.96 -17.05
N GLU A 90 4.47 4.93 -17.72
CA GLU A 90 5.75 5.00 -18.43
C GLU A 90 5.71 5.99 -19.59
N ALA A 91 4.60 6.05 -20.34
CA ALA A 91 4.42 7.00 -21.43
C ALA A 91 4.35 8.45 -20.92
N LEU A 92 3.64 8.69 -19.81
CA LEU A 92 3.54 10.01 -19.17
C LEU A 92 4.88 10.51 -18.60
N SER A 93 5.78 9.59 -18.25
CA SER A 93 7.12 9.90 -17.74
C SER A 93 8.11 10.32 -18.85
N ARG A 94 7.70 10.28 -20.12
CA ARG A 94 8.53 10.65 -21.27
C ARG A 94 8.02 11.95 -21.88
N GLU A 95 8.92 12.84 -22.27
CA GLU A 95 8.54 14.01 -23.06
C GLU A 95 8.03 13.58 -24.44
N PRO A 96 6.79 13.93 -24.81
CA PRO A 96 6.23 13.56 -26.11
C PRO A 96 6.91 14.36 -27.21
N LYS A 97 7.36 13.67 -28.26
CA LYS A 97 7.88 14.33 -29.46
C LYS A 97 6.71 14.97 -30.23
N PRO A 98 6.83 16.23 -30.66
CA PRO A 98 5.80 16.85 -31.50
C PRO A 98 5.58 16.04 -32.78
N VAL A 99 4.31 15.80 -33.12
CA VAL A 99 3.92 15.11 -34.36
C VAL A 99 3.23 16.09 -35.30
N GLY A 100 3.73 16.20 -36.53
CA GLY A 100 3.08 16.96 -37.60
C GLY A 100 1.90 16.20 -38.21
N ILE A 101 1.12 16.85 -39.10
CA ILE A 101 -0.10 16.27 -39.72
C ILE A 101 0.19 14.92 -40.42
N THR A 102 1.27 14.84 -41.19
CA THR A 102 1.69 13.60 -41.87
C THR A 102 2.08 12.51 -40.87
N GLY A 103 2.75 12.89 -39.78
CA GLY A 103 3.11 11.97 -38.70
C GLY A 103 1.89 11.43 -37.98
N LEU A 104 0.88 12.28 -37.74
CA LEU A 104 -0.39 11.89 -37.15
C LEU A 104 -1.16 10.91 -38.04
N MET A 105 -1.29 11.19 -39.34
CA MET A 105 -1.94 10.30 -40.31
C MET A 105 -1.27 8.93 -40.37
N ARG A 106 0.07 8.91 -40.33
CA ARG A 106 0.85 7.67 -40.26
C ARG A 106 0.62 6.93 -38.95
N ALA A 107 0.60 7.64 -37.82
CA ALA A 107 0.34 7.06 -36.51
C ALA A 107 -1.07 6.46 -36.42
N MET A 108 -2.10 7.10 -37.01
CA MET A 108 -3.46 6.53 -37.05
C MET A 108 -3.57 5.24 -37.88
N SER A 109 -2.59 4.96 -38.74
CA SER A 109 -2.51 3.73 -39.52
C SER A 109 -1.69 2.64 -38.81
N ASP A 110 -1.04 2.97 -37.69
CA ASP A 110 -0.24 2.04 -36.90
C ASP A 110 -1.17 1.10 -36.07
N PRO A 111 -1.01 -0.23 -36.15
CA PRO A 111 -1.88 -1.17 -35.44
C PRO A 111 -1.89 -1.02 -33.91
N ASP A 112 -0.78 -0.61 -33.30
CA ASP A 112 -0.71 -0.48 -31.84
C ASP A 112 -1.33 0.85 -31.39
N VAL A 113 -1.15 1.92 -32.17
CA VAL A 113 -1.88 3.17 -31.97
C VAL A 113 -3.39 2.96 -32.12
N GLN A 114 -3.84 2.16 -33.09
CA GLN A 114 -5.26 1.85 -33.28
C GLN A 114 -5.87 1.12 -32.07
N LYS A 115 -5.16 0.14 -31.50
CA LYS A 115 -5.60 -0.55 -30.27
C LYS A 115 -5.74 0.45 -29.10
N GLY A 116 -4.75 1.32 -28.93
CA GLY A 116 -4.77 2.37 -27.91
C GLY A 116 -5.93 3.35 -28.10
N LEU A 117 -6.16 3.80 -29.33
CA LEU A 117 -7.30 4.65 -29.69
C LEU A 117 -8.65 3.97 -29.42
N GLY A 118 -8.76 2.67 -29.69
CA GLY A 118 -9.97 1.88 -29.37
C GLY A 118 -10.28 1.91 -27.87
N LEU A 119 -9.27 1.69 -27.03
CA LEU A 119 -9.42 1.80 -25.58
C LEU A 119 -9.83 3.21 -25.14
N MET A 120 -9.21 4.24 -25.73
CA MET A 120 -9.56 5.65 -25.44
C MET A 120 -11.01 5.96 -25.78
N VAL A 121 -11.53 5.44 -26.91
CA VAL A 121 -12.92 5.61 -27.30
C VAL A 121 -13.87 4.97 -26.28
N GLU A 122 -13.58 3.75 -25.83
CA GLU A 122 -14.40 3.09 -24.80
C GLU A 122 -14.36 3.82 -23.46
N LEU A 123 -13.19 4.32 -23.05
CA LEU A 123 -13.04 5.16 -21.86
C LEU A 123 -13.88 6.44 -21.95
N LEU A 124 -13.80 7.16 -23.07
CA LEU A 124 -14.58 8.38 -23.31
C LEU A 124 -16.09 8.10 -23.27
N LYS A 125 -16.55 6.98 -23.87
CA LYS A 125 -17.95 6.54 -23.79
C LYS A 125 -18.38 6.26 -22.35
N ALA A 126 -17.54 5.58 -21.56
CA ALA A 126 -17.85 5.29 -20.17
C ALA A 126 -18.01 6.58 -19.34
N ILE A 127 -17.10 7.55 -19.49
CA ILE A 127 -17.18 8.85 -18.82
C ILE A 127 -18.45 9.61 -19.24
N GLY A 128 -18.78 9.64 -20.54
CA GLY A 128 -19.98 10.31 -21.03
C GLY A 128 -21.26 9.78 -20.36
N LYS A 129 -21.34 8.46 -20.16
CA LYS A 129 -22.49 7.83 -19.50
C LYS A 129 -22.68 8.27 -18.05
N THR A 130 -21.63 8.66 -17.32
CA THR A 130 -21.77 9.13 -15.94
C THR A 130 -22.31 10.56 -15.85
N LYS A 131 -22.14 11.37 -16.90
CA LYS A 131 -22.63 12.77 -16.98
C LYS A 131 -24.02 12.93 -17.61
N THR A 132 -24.58 11.86 -18.19
CA THR A 132 -25.89 11.89 -18.87
C THR A 132 -27.02 11.33 -17.98
N LYS A 133 -26.75 11.11 -16.68
CA LYS A 133 -27.76 10.76 -15.67
C LYS A 133 -28.13 11.98 -14.84
#